data_AF-A0A091L178-F1
#
_entry.id   AF-A0A091L178-F1
#
_cell.length_a   1.000
_cell.length_b   1.000
_cell.length_c   1.000
_cell.angle_alpha   90.00
_cell.angle_beta   90.00
_cell.angle_gamma   90.00
#
_symmetry.space_group_name_H-M   'P 1'
#
loop_
_entity.id
_entity.type
_entity.pdbx_description
1 polymer ?
#
loop_
_entity_poly.entity_id
_entity_poly.type
_entity_poly.pdbx_seq_one_letter_code
_entity_poly.pdbx_strand_id
1 'polypeptide(L)'
;TAVAYLTVPSLLFFSPSPVLTTIEGIIDRAVAGLEQDQPVRRATDEEVARKIDEFIGKLKQLKEVHSSFTFIIDDPSGNSFVENPRAPQKDDALVVARYRRTPQQAAMLGLEGEELDETPADSAEDLRNEVLQFNTNCPECNAPANTNMKLVQIPHFKEAIIMATNCDSCGHRTNEVKSGGAIEPQGTRITLRITDPSDMTRDILKSETCSVEIPELEFELGMGALGGKFTTLEGLLKDIGDLVERNPFTLGDSSTPGRTEKLQEFVGKLRQAKGKATAHFIMDDPAGNSYLQNVYAPEEDPELKVERYERTFEQNEDLGLNDMKTEGYESE
;
A
#
# COMPACT_ATOMS: atom_id res chain seq x y z
N THR A 1 7.60 50.40 13.21
CA THR A 1 6.58 49.60 12.52
C THR A 1 6.51 48.27 13.25
N ALA A 2 5.44 47.98 13.98
CA ALA A 2 5.32 46.72 14.70
C ALA A 2 5.10 45.60 13.67
N VAL A 3 6.05 44.67 13.54
CA VAL A 3 5.91 43.50 12.66
C VAL A 3 5.10 42.47 13.44
N ALA A 4 3.86 42.23 13.02
CA ALA A 4 3.05 41.14 13.57
C ALA A 4 3.49 39.82 12.93
N TYR A 5 3.82 38.84 13.78
CA TYR A 5 4.11 37.47 13.37
C TYR A 5 2.88 36.61 13.66
N LEU A 6 2.30 36.01 12.63
CA LEU A 6 1.33 34.93 12.79
C LEU A 6 2.04 33.62 12.46
N THR A 7 2.59 32.99 13.50
CA THR A 7 3.08 31.62 13.43
C THR A 7 1.90 30.70 13.72
N VAL A 8 1.59 29.80 12.82
CA VAL A 8 0.64 28.72 13.08
C VAL A 8 1.47 27.45 13.31
N PRO A 9 1.72 27.05 14.56
CA PRO A 9 2.26 25.73 14.82
C PRO A 9 1.25 24.73 14.25
N SER A 10 1.72 23.79 13.44
CA SER A 10 0.92 22.71 12.85
C SER A 10 0.09 21.91 13.87
N LEU A 11 0.37 22.08 15.17
CA LEU A 11 -0.30 21.42 16.29
C LEU A 11 -1.35 22.24 17.06
N LEU A 12 -1.49 23.55 16.84
CA LEU A 12 -2.30 24.39 17.74
C LEU A 12 -3.63 24.90 17.17
N PHE A 13 -3.89 24.75 15.87
CA PHE A 13 -5.18 25.15 15.28
C PHE A 13 -5.68 24.10 14.26
N PHE A 14 -6.66 23.31 14.70
CA PHE A 14 -7.64 22.57 13.88
C PHE A 14 -7.21 21.37 13.02
N SER A 15 -7.75 20.22 13.44
CA SER A 15 -8.14 19.02 12.67
C SER A 15 -7.04 18.01 12.28
N PRO A 16 -7.22 16.71 12.59
CA PRO A 16 -6.36 15.61 12.14
C PRO A 16 -6.49 15.29 10.64
N SER A 17 -6.92 16.23 9.80
CA SER A 17 -7.25 15.98 8.39
C SER A 17 -6.70 17.09 7.51
N PRO A 18 -6.15 16.77 6.32
CA PRO A 18 -5.61 17.76 5.41
C PRO A 18 -6.70 18.76 4.99
N VAL A 19 -6.36 20.05 4.95
CA VAL A 19 -7.29 21.13 4.60
C VAL A 19 -6.70 21.96 3.46
N LEU A 20 -7.42 22.04 2.34
CA LEU A 20 -7.16 23.03 1.30
C LEU A 20 -7.94 24.31 1.63
N THR A 21 -7.23 25.43 1.81
CA THR A 21 -7.82 26.72 2.20
C THR A 21 -6.96 27.88 1.70
N THR A 22 -7.46 29.10 1.85
CA THR A 22 -6.71 30.34 1.59
C THR A 22 -6.14 30.92 2.89
N ILE A 23 -5.19 31.86 2.79
CA ILE A 23 -4.66 32.60 3.95
C ILE A 23 -5.81 33.29 4.71
N GLU A 24 -6.76 33.89 3.99
CA GLU A 24 -7.96 34.49 4.59
C GLU A 24 -8.79 33.44 5.33
N GLY A 25 -9.02 32.27 4.72
CA GLY A 25 -9.77 31.17 5.34
C GLY A 25 -9.15 30.65 6.63
N ILE A 26 -7.81 30.65 6.74
CA ILE A 26 -7.10 30.30 7.98
C ILE A 26 -7.39 31.33 9.08
N ILE A 27 -7.35 32.62 8.75
CA ILE A 27 -7.64 33.70 9.69
C ILE A 27 -9.10 33.63 10.16
N ASP A 28 -10.04 33.43 9.24
CA ASP A 28 -11.48 33.31 9.57
C ASP A 28 -11.76 32.11 10.46
N ARG A 29 -11.11 30.97 10.20
CA ARG A 29 -11.25 29.77 11.05
C ARG A 29 -10.67 29.98 12.45
N ALA A 30 -9.54 30.68 12.57
CA ALA A 30 -8.95 31.02 13.86
C ALA A 30 -9.86 31.97 14.65
N VAL A 31 -10.43 32.99 13.99
CA VAL A 31 -11.41 33.90 14.59
C VAL A 31 -12.65 33.14 15.07
N ALA A 32 -13.26 32.32 14.21
CA ALA A 32 -14.46 31.55 14.55
C ALA A 32 -14.21 30.60 15.74
N GLY A 33 -13.06 29.90 15.74
CA GLY A 33 -12.70 29.00 16.85
C GLY A 33 -12.49 29.71 18.18
N LEU A 34 -11.95 30.94 18.16
CA LEU A 34 -11.81 31.75 19.38
C LEU A 34 -13.15 32.34 19.83
N GLU A 35 -13.99 32.79 18.90
CA GLU A 35 -15.30 33.39 19.18
C GLU A 35 -16.33 32.39 19.73
N GLN A 36 -16.29 31.14 19.26
CA GLN A 36 -17.30 30.12 19.58
C GLN A 36 -17.55 29.98 21.10
N ASP A 37 -16.49 29.98 21.91
CA ASP A 37 -16.59 29.79 23.37
C ASP A 37 -16.59 31.11 24.16
N GLN A 38 -16.50 32.27 23.51
CA GLN A 38 -16.50 33.57 24.20
C GLN A 38 -17.72 33.79 25.12
N PRO A 39 -18.95 33.36 24.77
CA PRO A 39 -20.10 33.49 25.68
C PRO A 39 -19.88 32.76 27.02
N VAL A 40 -19.25 31.58 26.99
CA VAL A 40 -18.94 30.81 28.19
C VAL A 40 -17.80 31.48 28.96
N ARG A 41 -16.73 31.90 28.27
CA ARG A 41 -15.58 32.55 28.90
C ARG A 41 -15.97 33.85 29.60
N ARG A 42 -16.87 34.66 29.03
CA ARG A 42 -17.37 35.88 29.70
C ARG A 42 -18.12 35.59 31.00
N ALA A 43 -18.71 34.41 31.14
CA ALA A 43 -19.41 34.01 32.36
C ALA A 43 -18.48 33.42 33.44
N THR A 44 -17.33 32.85 33.04
CA THR A 44 -16.40 32.17 33.96
C THR A 44 -15.15 32.99 34.29
N ASP A 45 -14.58 33.70 33.32
CA ASP A 45 -13.36 34.50 33.45
C ASP A 45 -13.38 35.69 32.48
N GLU A 46 -13.85 36.84 32.97
CA GLU A 46 -14.01 38.07 32.20
C GLU A 46 -12.67 38.67 31.74
N GLU A 47 -11.60 38.49 32.53
CA GLU A 47 -10.25 38.96 32.22
C GLU A 47 -9.67 38.22 31.00
N VAL A 48 -9.81 36.89 30.97
CA VAL A 48 -9.40 36.05 29.84
C VAL A 48 -10.27 36.35 28.61
N ALA A 49 -11.58 36.45 28.78
CA ALA A 49 -12.49 36.79 27.69
C ALA A 49 -12.13 38.12 27.02
N ARG A 50 -11.79 39.15 27.81
CA ARG A 50 -11.36 40.46 27.29
C ARG A 50 -10.07 40.38 26.47
N LYS A 51 -9.07 39.62 26.94
CA LYS A 51 -7.80 39.43 26.21
C LYS A 51 -8.02 38.69 24.89
N ILE A 52 -8.92 37.70 24.88
CA ILE A 52 -9.28 36.97 23.66
C ILE A 52 -10.05 37.86 22.69
N ASP A 53 -11.00 38.68 23.16
CA ASP A 53 -11.71 39.65 22.32
C ASP A 53 -10.74 40.67 21.68
N GLU A 54 -9.76 41.17 22.42
CA GLU A 54 -8.71 42.04 21.86
C GLU A 54 -7.88 41.32 20.78
N PHE A 55 -7.54 40.06 21.00
CA PHE A 55 -6.79 39.25 20.04
C PHE A 55 -7.59 38.92 18.78
N ILE A 56 -8.87 38.57 18.92
CA ILE A 56 -9.81 38.42 17.79
C ILE A 56 -9.88 39.72 16.98
N GLY A 57 -9.95 40.87 17.66
CA GLY A 57 -9.90 42.19 17.02
C GLY A 57 -8.64 42.37 16.17
N LYS A 58 -7.47 41.98 16.69
CA LYS A 58 -6.20 42.01 15.93
C LYS A 58 -6.23 41.09 14.72
N LEU A 59 -6.74 39.86 14.85
CA LEU A 59 -6.86 38.92 13.73
C LEU A 59 -7.78 39.45 12.62
N LYS A 60 -8.94 40.03 12.99
CA LYS A 60 -9.85 40.64 12.01
C LYS A 60 -9.20 41.81 11.28
N GLN A 61 -8.38 42.62 11.97
CA GLN A 61 -7.65 43.72 11.35
C GLN A 61 -6.58 43.25 10.34
N LEU A 62 -6.06 42.02 10.45
CA LEU A 62 -5.11 41.49 9.45
C LEU A 62 -5.75 41.36 8.06
N LYS A 63 -7.07 41.12 8.00
CA LYS A 63 -7.81 41.01 6.74
C LYS A 63 -7.92 42.32 5.98
N GLU A 64 -7.91 43.44 6.69
CA GLU A 64 -8.01 44.78 6.11
C GLU A 64 -6.67 45.27 5.53
N VAL A 65 -5.56 44.58 5.83
CA VAL A 65 -4.21 44.85 5.31
C VAL A 65 -3.76 46.31 5.49
N HIS A 66 -4.19 46.98 6.58
CA HIS A 66 -3.72 48.32 6.91
C HIS A 66 -2.22 48.36 7.27
N SER A 67 -1.68 47.23 7.72
CA SER A 67 -0.26 47.02 8.00
C SER A 67 0.17 45.65 7.51
N SER A 68 1.35 45.56 6.91
CA SER A 68 1.96 44.29 6.50
C SER A 68 2.21 43.39 7.69
N PHE A 69 1.92 42.09 7.55
CA PHE A 69 2.24 41.06 8.53
C PHE A 69 2.97 39.90 7.85
N THR A 70 3.68 39.09 8.64
CA THR A 70 4.34 37.87 8.15
C THR A 70 3.51 36.66 8.55
N PHE A 71 3.20 35.82 7.56
CA PHE A 71 2.51 34.55 7.76
C PHE A 71 3.51 33.42 7.60
N ILE A 72 3.67 32.60 8.63
CA ILE A 72 4.66 31.51 8.66
C ILE A 72 3.92 30.18 8.81
N ILE A 73 4.08 29.31 7.82
CA ILE A 73 3.73 27.90 7.91
C ILE A 73 5.03 27.11 8.11
N ASP A 74 5.09 26.35 9.19
CA ASP A 74 6.19 25.43 9.46
C ASP A 74 5.64 24.00 9.49
N ASP A 75 6.05 23.20 8.50
CA ASP A 75 5.60 21.83 8.30
C ASP A 75 6.81 20.89 8.20
N PRO A 76 7.12 20.13 9.27
CA PRO A 76 8.21 19.16 9.27
C PRO A 76 8.05 18.03 8.25
N SER A 77 6.83 17.77 7.76
CA SER A 77 6.57 16.76 6.73
C SER A 77 6.91 17.25 5.32
N GLY A 78 6.95 18.57 5.11
CA GLY A 78 7.21 19.19 3.81
C GLY A 78 6.06 19.12 2.80
N ASN A 79 4.86 18.72 3.23
CA ASN A 79 3.70 18.55 2.34
C ASN A 79 2.82 19.80 2.20
N SER A 80 2.99 20.78 3.09
CA SER A 80 2.28 22.05 3.05
C SER A 80 2.73 22.90 1.85
N PHE A 81 1.78 23.56 1.21
CA PHE A 81 2.01 24.36 0.01
C PHE A 81 1.32 25.72 0.12
N VAL A 82 2.01 26.76 -0.35
CA VAL A 82 1.47 28.11 -0.54
C VAL A 82 1.61 28.46 -2.01
N GLU A 83 0.50 28.83 -2.64
CA GLU A 83 0.47 29.18 -4.06
C GLU A 83 1.31 30.44 -4.34
N ASN A 84 2.11 30.40 -5.42
CA ASN A 84 2.73 31.57 -6.02
C ASN A 84 1.77 32.14 -7.09
N PRO A 85 1.06 33.25 -6.82
CA PRO A 85 0.09 33.82 -7.76
C PRO A 85 0.74 34.46 -9.00
N ARG A 86 2.08 34.59 -9.01
CA ARG A 86 2.88 35.11 -10.12
C ARG A 86 3.57 34.03 -10.92
N ALA A 87 3.25 32.74 -10.73
CA ALA A 87 3.90 31.68 -11.49
C ALA A 87 3.74 31.90 -13.02
N PRO A 88 4.80 31.69 -13.83
CA PRO A 88 6.11 31.15 -13.48
C PRO A 88 7.13 32.19 -12.97
N GLN A 89 6.78 33.47 -12.90
CA GLN A 89 7.66 34.47 -12.31
C GLN A 89 7.84 34.24 -10.80
N LYS A 90 8.99 34.69 -10.29
CA LYS A 90 9.29 34.61 -8.86
C LYS A 90 8.35 35.52 -8.06
N ASP A 91 7.84 35.01 -6.95
CA ASP A 91 7.19 35.82 -5.92
C ASP A 91 8.23 36.30 -4.91
N ASP A 92 8.47 37.60 -4.84
CA ASP A 92 9.42 38.19 -3.89
C ASP A 92 8.84 38.30 -2.46
N ALA A 93 7.53 38.14 -2.29
CA ALA A 93 6.87 38.14 -0.98
C ALA A 93 6.83 36.76 -0.32
N LEU A 94 7.07 35.69 -1.07
CA LEU A 94 7.09 34.30 -0.60
C LEU A 94 8.52 33.79 -0.43
N VAL A 95 8.91 33.47 0.80
CA VAL A 95 10.19 32.83 1.12
C VAL A 95 9.94 31.40 1.55
N VAL A 96 10.52 30.44 0.81
CA VAL A 96 10.46 29.01 1.14
C VAL A 96 11.84 28.55 1.58
N ALA A 97 11.94 28.04 2.81
CA ALA A 97 13.16 27.46 3.37
C ALA A 97 12.94 25.98 3.69
N ARG A 98 13.92 25.13 3.37
CA ARG A 98 13.92 23.70 3.73
C ARG A 98 14.93 23.46 4.83
N TYR A 99 14.60 22.57 5.78
CA TYR A 99 15.46 22.23 6.90
C TYR A 99 15.47 20.72 7.16
N ARG A 100 16.53 20.23 7.82
CA ARG A 100 16.61 18.83 8.28
C ARG A 100 15.79 18.70 9.56
N ARG A 101 14.89 17.72 9.59
CA ARG A 101 14.03 17.43 10.76
C ARG A 101 14.88 17.15 11.99
N THR A 102 14.43 17.66 13.13
CA THR A 102 14.94 17.26 14.44
C THR A 102 14.43 15.86 14.81
N PRO A 103 15.09 15.11 15.72
CA PRO A 103 14.59 13.82 16.19
C PRO A 103 13.16 13.89 16.74
N GLN A 104 12.81 14.98 17.43
CA GLN A 104 11.46 15.21 17.96
C GLN A 104 10.42 15.37 16.84
N GLN A 105 10.78 16.07 15.76
CA GLN A 105 9.91 16.21 14.58
C GLN A 105 9.77 14.89 13.82
N ALA A 106 10.83 14.09 13.72
CA ALA A 106 10.77 12.77 13.11
C ALA A 106 9.86 11.82 13.90
N ALA A 107 10.01 11.80 15.23
CA ALA A 107 9.17 11.03 16.15
C ALA A 107 7.68 11.41 16.02
N MET A 108 7.39 12.72 15.99
CA MET A 108 6.02 13.22 15.79
C MET A 108 5.38 12.74 14.49
N LEU A 109 6.18 12.51 13.44
CA LEU A 109 5.72 12.01 12.15
C LEU A 109 5.70 10.47 12.08
N GLY A 110 6.03 9.77 13.17
CA GLY A 110 6.10 8.32 13.20
C GLY A 110 7.32 7.74 12.48
N LEU A 111 8.39 8.52 12.30
CA LEU A 111 9.62 8.13 11.60
C LEU A 111 10.72 7.68 12.57
N GLU A 112 10.35 7.13 13.72
CA GLU A 112 11.30 6.62 14.71
C GLU A 112 12.00 5.37 14.16
N GLY A 113 13.32 5.44 13.97
CA GLY A 113 14.14 4.31 13.49
C GLY A 113 14.65 4.44 12.05
N GLU A 114 14.25 5.47 11.30
CA GLU A 114 14.97 5.85 10.09
C GLU A 114 16.26 6.59 10.49
N GLU A 115 17.29 5.83 10.86
CA GLU A 115 18.64 6.30 10.55
C GLU A 115 18.64 6.52 9.03
N LEU A 116 18.60 7.79 8.61
CA LEU A 116 18.98 8.16 7.25
C LEU A 116 20.46 7.81 7.15
N ASP A 117 20.72 6.55 6.84
CA ASP A 117 21.97 6.11 6.29
C ASP A 117 22.13 6.97 5.03
N GLU A 118 22.96 8.00 5.12
CA GLU A 118 23.51 8.64 3.93
C GLU A 118 24.51 7.63 3.34
N THR A 119 24.01 6.49 2.89
CA THR A 119 24.77 5.61 2.01
C THR A 119 24.92 6.35 0.69
N PRO A 120 26.16 6.52 0.18
CA PRO A 120 26.36 7.15 -1.11
C PRO A 120 25.59 6.33 -2.15
N ALA A 121 24.79 7.03 -2.97
CA ALA A 121 23.93 6.49 -4.01
C ALA A 121 24.57 5.27 -4.69
N ASP A 122 24.09 4.09 -4.30
CA ASP A 122 24.45 2.85 -4.96
C ASP A 122 23.46 2.68 -6.11
N SER A 123 23.98 2.49 -7.32
CA SER A 123 23.24 2.44 -8.60
C SER A 123 22.05 1.45 -8.65
N ALA A 124 21.92 0.58 -7.65
CA ALA A 124 20.80 -0.34 -7.47
C ALA A 124 19.56 0.30 -6.82
N GLU A 125 19.70 1.37 -6.02
CA GLU A 125 18.54 2.05 -5.43
C GLU A 125 17.76 2.89 -6.45
N ASP A 126 18.44 3.46 -7.45
CA ASP A 126 17.80 4.20 -8.54
C ASP A 126 16.84 3.29 -9.34
N LEU A 127 17.23 2.02 -9.59
CA LEU A 127 16.36 1.03 -10.26
C LEU A 127 15.13 0.61 -9.44
N ARG A 128 15.16 0.74 -8.10
CA ARG A 128 14.01 0.41 -7.22
C ARG A 128 12.93 1.48 -7.29
N ASN A 129 13.33 2.73 -7.52
CA ASN A 129 12.41 3.88 -7.54
C ASN A 129 11.96 4.26 -8.96
N GLU A 130 12.71 3.86 -9.98
CA GLU A 130 12.34 4.10 -11.38
C GLU A 130 11.36 3.04 -11.91
N VAL A 131 10.36 3.51 -12.67
CA VAL A 131 9.50 2.63 -13.48
C VAL A 131 10.18 2.47 -14.83
N LEU A 132 10.66 1.26 -15.10
CA LEU A 132 11.25 0.91 -16.40
C LEU A 132 10.13 0.64 -17.40
N GLN A 133 10.14 1.33 -18.53
CA GLN A 133 9.16 1.11 -19.60
C GLN A 133 9.86 0.48 -20.81
N PHE A 134 9.32 -0.62 -21.32
CA PHE A 134 9.78 -1.22 -22.57
C PHE A 134 8.61 -1.55 -23.49
N ASN A 135 8.89 -1.60 -24.78
CA ASN A 135 7.90 -1.93 -25.79
C ASN A 135 7.88 -3.44 -25.98
N THR A 136 6.68 -4.02 -25.96
CA THR A 136 6.42 -5.44 -26.24
C THR A 136 5.19 -5.57 -27.14
N ASN A 137 4.80 -6.79 -27.47
CA ASN A 137 3.53 -7.04 -28.13
C ASN A 137 2.46 -7.40 -27.11
N CYS A 138 1.24 -6.94 -27.34
CA CYS A 138 0.08 -7.30 -26.54
C CYS A 138 -0.16 -8.83 -26.62
N PRO A 139 -0.29 -9.55 -25.49
CA PRO A 139 -0.50 -11.00 -25.50
C PRO A 139 -1.82 -11.41 -26.17
N GLU A 140 -2.83 -10.52 -26.14
CA GLU A 140 -4.14 -10.77 -26.73
C GLU A 140 -4.20 -10.53 -28.26
N CYS A 141 -3.80 -9.33 -28.72
CA CYS A 141 -3.98 -8.93 -30.12
C CYS A 141 -2.68 -8.80 -30.92
N ASN A 142 -1.52 -9.05 -30.28
CA ASN A 142 -0.18 -8.94 -30.84
C ASN A 142 0.19 -7.54 -31.38
N ALA A 143 -0.62 -6.50 -31.12
CA ALA A 143 -0.29 -5.13 -31.45
C ALA A 143 0.84 -4.60 -30.54
N PRO A 144 1.68 -3.65 -31.00
CA PRO A 144 2.67 -3.00 -30.14
C PRO A 144 2.00 -2.39 -28.90
N ALA A 145 2.53 -2.70 -27.72
CA ALA A 145 2.05 -2.23 -26.43
C ALA A 145 3.24 -1.86 -25.51
N ASN A 146 2.98 -0.96 -24.57
CA ASN A 146 3.98 -0.59 -23.57
C ASN A 146 3.75 -1.42 -22.30
N THR A 147 4.83 -1.99 -21.77
CA THR A 147 4.84 -2.64 -20.46
C THR A 147 5.68 -1.82 -19.51
N ASN A 148 5.05 -1.43 -18.40
CA ASN A 148 5.71 -0.77 -17.29
C ASN A 148 6.16 -1.83 -16.30
N MET A 149 7.43 -1.83 -15.97
CA MET A 149 8.07 -2.70 -15.00
C MET A 149 8.49 -1.89 -13.79
N LYS A 150 8.11 -2.33 -12.60
CA LYS A 150 8.58 -1.77 -11.34
C LYS A 150 9.10 -2.88 -10.45
N LEU A 151 10.33 -2.74 -9.97
CA LEU A 151 10.85 -3.58 -8.90
C LEU A 151 10.25 -3.07 -7.58
N VAL A 152 9.55 -3.95 -6.86
CA VAL A 152 8.86 -3.64 -5.61
C VAL A 152 9.36 -4.58 -4.53
N GLN A 153 9.83 -4.00 -3.44
CA GLN A 153 10.17 -4.74 -2.23
C GLN A 153 8.92 -4.81 -1.36
N ILE A 154 8.29 -5.98 -1.32
CA ILE A 154 7.11 -6.20 -0.47
C ILE A 154 7.62 -6.35 0.97
N PRO A 155 7.15 -5.56 1.94
CA PRO A 155 7.58 -5.69 3.34
C PRO A 155 7.43 -7.13 3.83
N HIS A 156 8.46 -7.67 4.48
CA HIS A 156 8.52 -9.06 4.96
C HIS A 156 8.41 -10.14 3.87
N PHE A 157 8.61 -9.76 2.59
CA PHE A 157 8.73 -10.67 1.46
C PHE A 157 9.89 -10.24 0.55
N LYS A 158 10.29 -11.11 -0.37
CA LYS A 158 11.40 -10.83 -1.30
C LYS A 158 11.02 -9.80 -2.37
N GLU A 159 12.02 -9.41 -3.15
CA GLU A 159 11.82 -8.53 -4.30
C GLU A 159 10.89 -9.16 -5.34
N ALA A 160 9.86 -8.41 -5.72
CA ALA A 160 8.90 -8.75 -6.75
C ALA A 160 8.98 -7.74 -7.90
N ILE A 161 8.77 -8.20 -9.12
CA ILE A 161 8.72 -7.39 -10.32
C ILE A 161 7.26 -7.29 -10.75
N ILE A 162 6.69 -6.10 -10.71
CA ILE A 162 5.35 -5.83 -11.23
C ILE A 162 5.47 -5.39 -12.69
N MET A 163 4.84 -6.12 -13.59
CA MET A 163 4.77 -5.85 -15.03
C MET A 163 3.32 -5.52 -15.40
N ALA A 164 3.08 -4.25 -15.73
CA ALA A 164 1.77 -3.77 -16.13
C ALA A 164 1.76 -3.44 -17.63
N THR A 165 1.00 -4.19 -18.43
CA THR A 165 0.82 -3.92 -19.86
C THR A 165 -0.54 -3.30 -20.09
N ASN A 166 -0.58 -2.17 -20.81
CA ASN A 166 -1.81 -1.49 -21.20
C ASN A 166 -1.81 -1.32 -22.73
N CYS A 167 -2.72 -2.01 -23.41
CA CYS A 167 -2.78 -1.99 -24.87
C CYS A 167 -3.81 -0.96 -25.35
N ASP A 168 -3.35 0.08 -26.04
CA ASP A 168 -4.22 1.12 -26.61
C ASP A 168 -5.06 0.63 -27.80
N SER A 169 -4.67 -0.48 -28.43
CA SER A 169 -5.36 -1.01 -29.62
C SER A 169 -6.60 -1.84 -29.30
N CYS A 170 -6.53 -2.70 -28.27
CA CYS A 170 -7.65 -3.58 -27.89
C CYS A 170 -8.20 -3.33 -26.48
N GLY A 171 -7.55 -2.46 -25.69
CA GLY A 171 -7.93 -2.18 -24.31
C GLY A 171 -7.51 -3.24 -23.30
N HIS A 172 -6.74 -4.26 -23.70
CA HIS A 172 -6.22 -5.29 -22.79
C HIS A 172 -5.32 -4.67 -21.72
N ARG A 173 -5.57 -5.04 -20.47
CA ARG A 173 -4.80 -4.62 -19.28
C ARG A 173 -4.42 -5.85 -18.48
N THR A 174 -3.15 -5.97 -18.15
CA THR A 174 -2.64 -7.02 -17.27
C THR A 174 -1.68 -6.43 -16.26
N ASN A 175 -1.70 -6.98 -15.04
CA ASN A 175 -0.76 -6.70 -13.96
C ASN A 175 -0.18 -8.05 -13.54
N GLU A 176 0.93 -8.43 -14.16
CA GLU A 176 1.67 -9.63 -13.83
C GLU A 176 2.67 -9.30 -12.73
N VAL A 177 2.80 -10.17 -11.74
CA VAL A 177 3.81 -10.07 -10.71
C VAL A 177 4.69 -11.29 -10.77
N LYS A 178 5.97 -11.06 -11.02
CA LYS A 178 7.01 -12.09 -11.08
C LYS A 178 7.91 -11.95 -9.86
N SER A 179 8.45 -13.05 -9.37
CA SER A 179 9.51 -12.97 -8.37
C SER A 179 10.77 -12.45 -9.05
N GLY A 180 11.40 -11.41 -8.49
CA GLY A 180 12.63 -10.84 -9.03
C GLY A 180 13.88 -11.64 -8.66
N GLY A 181 13.77 -12.52 -7.66
CA GLY A 181 14.85 -13.38 -7.18
C GLY A 181 14.93 -14.74 -7.87
N ALA A 182 16.03 -15.44 -7.63
CA ALA A 182 16.17 -16.85 -7.99
C ALA A 182 15.12 -17.72 -7.29
N ILE A 183 14.91 -18.93 -7.83
CA ILE A 183 14.10 -19.94 -7.16
C ILE A 183 14.71 -20.22 -5.78
N GLU A 184 13.89 -20.23 -4.73
CA GLU A 184 14.37 -20.48 -3.37
C GLU A 184 15.03 -21.87 -3.26
N PRO A 185 15.95 -22.08 -2.31
CA PRO A 185 16.51 -23.40 -2.03
C PRO A 185 15.46 -24.39 -1.53
N GLN A 186 14.37 -23.90 -0.94
CA GLN A 186 13.29 -24.70 -0.33
C GLN A 186 11.93 -24.29 -0.89
N GLY A 187 11.02 -25.26 -0.95
CA GLY A 187 9.60 -24.96 -1.16
C GLY A 187 8.96 -24.39 0.10
N THR A 188 7.85 -23.68 -0.07
CA THR A 188 7.13 -23.05 1.03
C THR A 188 5.66 -23.48 1.00
N ARG A 189 5.18 -24.01 2.13
CA ARG A 189 3.76 -24.27 2.38
C ARG A 189 3.25 -23.30 3.43
N ILE A 190 2.27 -22.48 3.05
CA ILE A 190 1.63 -21.50 3.92
C ILE A 190 0.22 -21.99 4.22
N THR A 191 -0.13 -22.13 5.49
CA THR A 191 -1.46 -22.55 5.96
C THR A 191 -2.05 -21.42 6.79
N LEU A 192 -3.13 -20.80 6.31
CA LEU A 192 -3.91 -19.83 7.07
C LEU A 192 -5.23 -20.47 7.52
N ARG A 193 -5.51 -20.41 8.81
CA ARG A 193 -6.84 -20.70 9.33
C ARG A 193 -7.66 -19.41 9.31
N ILE A 194 -8.60 -19.32 8.38
CA ILE A 194 -9.51 -18.17 8.27
C ILE A 194 -10.47 -18.21 9.45
N THR A 195 -10.41 -17.18 10.30
CA THR A 195 -11.23 -17.10 11.51
C THR A 195 -12.04 -15.82 11.59
N ASP A 196 -11.60 -14.75 10.93
CA ASP A 196 -12.24 -13.44 10.98
C ASP A 196 -12.50 -12.89 9.56
N PRO A 197 -13.59 -12.13 9.34
CA PRO A 197 -13.81 -11.46 8.06
C PRO A 197 -12.66 -10.53 7.64
N SER A 198 -11.88 -9.98 8.57
CA SER A 198 -10.70 -9.17 8.25
C SER A 198 -9.60 -9.95 7.51
N ASP A 199 -9.53 -11.28 7.65
CA ASP A 199 -8.59 -12.14 6.92
C ASP A 199 -8.76 -12.00 5.40
N MET A 200 -9.95 -11.64 4.93
CA MET A 200 -10.28 -11.39 3.52
C MET A 200 -9.47 -10.25 2.90
N THR A 201 -8.98 -9.34 3.73
CA THR A 201 -8.22 -8.16 3.30
C THR A 201 -6.71 -8.40 3.24
N ARG A 202 -6.23 -9.58 3.65
CA ARG A 202 -4.81 -9.94 3.60
C ARG A 202 -4.29 -9.92 2.17
N ASP A 203 -3.15 -9.28 1.98
CA ASP A 203 -2.43 -9.28 0.70
C ASP A 203 -1.87 -10.68 0.40
N ILE A 204 -2.00 -11.09 -0.86
CA ILE A 204 -1.56 -12.38 -1.41
C ILE A 204 -0.78 -12.14 -2.70
N LEU A 205 0.41 -12.74 -2.78
CA LEU A 205 1.07 -12.99 -4.05
C LEU A 205 0.97 -14.49 -4.35
N LYS A 206 0.21 -14.85 -5.40
CA LYS A 206 0.19 -16.23 -5.90
C LYS A 206 1.15 -16.34 -7.08
N SER A 207 2.24 -17.09 -6.93
CA SER A 207 3.14 -17.40 -8.03
C SER A 207 2.51 -18.37 -9.04
N GLU A 208 3.11 -18.50 -10.22
CA GLU A 208 2.70 -19.50 -11.22
C GLU A 208 2.90 -20.93 -10.73
N THR A 209 3.92 -21.17 -9.90
CA THR A 209 4.25 -22.49 -9.35
C THR A 209 3.49 -22.82 -8.07
N CYS A 210 2.60 -21.94 -7.61
CA CYS A 210 1.82 -22.15 -6.41
C CYS A 210 0.52 -22.90 -6.70
N SER A 211 0.26 -23.99 -5.97
CA SER A 211 -1.07 -24.57 -5.83
C SER A 211 -1.81 -23.93 -4.64
N VAL A 212 -3.15 -23.98 -4.68
CA VAL A 212 -4.03 -23.51 -3.61
C VAL A 212 -4.99 -24.62 -3.23
N GLU A 213 -5.12 -24.91 -1.94
CA GLU A 213 -6.01 -25.95 -1.41
C GLU A 213 -6.94 -25.36 -0.33
N ILE A 214 -8.20 -25.77 -0.37
CA ILE A 214 -9.20 -25.51 0.68
C ILE A 214 -9.77 -26.88 1.10
N PRO A 215 -9.19 -27.53 2.12
CA PRO A 215 -9.52 -28.91 2.50
C PRO A 215 -11.00 -29.11 2.85
N GLU A 216 -11.62 -28.15 3.54
CA GLU A 216 -13.03 -28.22 3.94
C GLU A 216 -14.00 -28.23 2.75
N LEU A 217 -13.53 -27.82 1.57
CA LEU A 217 -14.30 -27.87 0.32
C LEU A 217 -13.90 -29.01 -0.59
N GLU A 218 -12.91 -29.81 -0.20
CA GLU A 218 -12.22 -30.74 -1.09
C GLU A 218 -11.83 -30.02 -2.39
N PHE A 219 -11.34 -28.78 -2.29
CA PHE A 219 -11.02 -27.96 -3.44
C PHE A 219 -9.50 -27.80 -3.57
N GLU A 220 -9.01 -28.01 -4.79
CA GLU A 220 -7.61 -27.82 -5.14
C GLU A 220 -7.53 -27.07 -6.47
N LEU A 221 -6.69 -26.05 -6.51
CA LEU A 221 -6.31 -25.30 -7.70
C LEU A 221 -4.85 -25.61 -8.01
N GLY A 222 -4.62 -26.27 -9.14
CA GLY A 222 -3.28 -26.64 -9.59
C GLY A 222 -2.38 -25.43 -9.94
N MET A 223 -1.10 -25.73 -10.10
CA MET A 223 -0.10 -24.77 -10.58
C MET A 223 -0.49 -24.20 -11.96
N GLY A 224 -0.06 -22.99 -12.26
CA GLY A 224 -0.35 -22.25 -13.50
C GLY A 224 -1.72 -21.57 -13.53
N ALA A 225 -2.71 -22.07 -12.80
CA ALA A 225 -4.02 -21.45 -12.75
C ALA A 225 -4.01 -20.20 -11.83
N LEU A 226 -4.50 -19.07 -12.33
CA LEU A 226 -4.57 -17.78 -11.62
C LEU A 226 -3.22 -17.34 -10.98
N GLY A 227 -2.10 -17.77 -11.57
CA GLY A 227 -0.75 -17.42 -11.09
C GLY A 227 -0.29 -16.02 -11.52
N GLY A 228 0.83 -15.58 -10.96
CA GLY A 228 1.46 -14.30 -11.30
C GLY A 228 0.65 -13.09 -10.86
N LYS A 229 -0.16 -13.22 -9.80
CA LYS A 229 -1.11 -12.19 -9.38
C LYS A 229 -0.85 -11.74 -7.95
N PHE A 230 -0.79 -10.42 -7.76
CA PHE A 230 -0.88 -9.78 -6.45
C PHE A 230 -2.30 -9.25 -6.23
N THR A 231 -2.95 -9.70 -5.17
CA THR A 231 -4.37 -9.44 -4.86
C THR A 231 -4.61 -9.61 -3.36
N THR A 232 -5.82 -9.40 -2.88
CA THR A 232 -6.24 -9.83 -1.54
C THR A 232 -6.76 -11.27 -1.53
N LEU A 233 -6.85 -11.88 -0.35
CA LEU A 233 -7.49 -13.19 -0.15
C LEU A 233 -8.91 -13.23 -0.76
N GLU A 234 -9.72 -12.19 -0.52
CA GLU A 234 -11.04 -12.08 -1.15
C GLU A 234 -10.97 -12.04 -2.67
N GLY A 235 -10.05 -11.25 -3.23
CA GLY A 235 -9.88 -11.13 -4.67
C GLY A 235 -9.56 -12.48 -5.31
N LEU A 236 -8.63 -13.24 -4.70
CA LEU A 236 -8.25 -14.56 -5.19
C LEU A 236 -9.42 -15.56 -5.08
N LEU A 237 -10.13 -15.61 -3.95
CA LEU A 237 -11.30 -16.48 -3.78
C LEU A 237 -12.42 -16.15 -4.77
N LYS A 238 -12.60 -14.86 -5.09
CA LYS A 238 -13.56 -14.44 -6.12
C LYS A 238 -13.14 -14.94 -7.50
N ASP A 239 -11.87 -14.78 -7.88
CA ASP A 239 -11.38 -15.27 -9.17
C ASP A 239 -11.50 -16.80 -9.30
N ILE A 240 -11.26 -17.52 -8.19
CA ILE A 240 -11.48 -18.97 -8.12
C ILE A 240 -12.95 -19.29 -8.38
N GLY A 241 -13.88 -18.55 -7.76
CA GLY A 241 -15.31 -18.66 -8.02
C GLY A 241 -15.66 -18.45 -9.48
N ASP A 242 -15.18 -17.36 -10.08
CA ASP A 242 -15.42 -17.00 -11.48
C ASP A 242 -14.84 -18.06 -12.44
N LEU A 243 -13.67 -18.63 -12.13
CA LEU A 243 -13.04 -19.68 -12.92
C LEU A 243 -13.87 -20.97 -12.91
N VAL A 244 -14.34 -21.39 -11.73
CA VAL A 244 -15.17 -22.59 -11.55
C VAL A 244 -16.54 -22.42 -12.22
N GLU A 245 -17.10 -21.21 -12.23
CA GLU A 245 -18.36 -20.91 -12.92
C GLU A 245 -18.22 -20.92 -14.46
N ARG A 246 -17.11 -20.38 -14.98
CA ARG A 246 -16.84 -20.31 -16.42
C ARG A 246 -16.41 -21.64 -17.03
N ASN A 247 -15.76 -22.50 -16.24
CA ASN A 247 -15.26 -23.79 -16.69
C ASN A 247 -15.95 -24.96 -15.95
N PRO A 248 -17.20 -25.30 -16.30
CA PRO A 248 -17.88 -26.48 -15.76
C PRO A 248 -17.21 -27.81 -16.19
N PHE A 249 -16.19 -27.77 -17.05
CA PHE A 249 -15.51 -28.93 -17.64
C PHE A 249 -14.14 -29.27 -17.01
N THR A 250 -13.66 -28.57 -15.98
CA THR A 250 -12.35 -28.86 -15.34
C THR A 250 -12.39 -30.02 -14.34
N LEU A 251 -13.31 -30.97 -14.51
CA LEU A 251 -13.34 -32.20 -13.74
C LEU A 251 -13.67 -33.35 -14.69
N GLY A 252 -12.82 -34.39 -14.69
CA GLY A 252 -13.01 -35.60 -15.48
C GLY A 252 -14.36 -36.26 -15.25
N ASP A 253 -14.61 -37.33 -16.02
CA ASP A 253 -15.82 -38.17 -16.11
C ASP A 253 -16.51 -38.63 -14.80
N SER A 254 -15.96 -38.27 -13.63
CA SER A 254 -16.46 -38.57 -12.29
C SER A 254 -17.02 -37.34 -11.53
N SER A 255 -17.23 -36.19 -12.18
CA SER A 255 -17.59 -34.94 -11.48
C SER A 255 -19.05 -34.88 -11.01
N THR A 256 -19.24 -34.76 -9.70
CA THR A 256 -20.54 -34.52 -9.05
C THR A 256 -21.06 -33.11 -9.38
N PRO A 257 -22.29 -32.95 -9.87
CA PRO A 257 -22.92 -31.63 -9.98
C PRO A 257 -23.08 -31.01 -8.59
N GLY A 258 -22.60 -29.77 -8.39
CA GLY A 258 -22.78 -29.00 -7.14
C GLY A 258 -21.53 -28.40 -6.50
N ARG A 259 -20.32 -28.57 -7.06
CA ARG A 259 -19.08 -27.98 -6.47
C ARG A 259 -19.07 -26.44 -6.53
N THR A 260 -19.59 -25.85 -7.61
CA THR A 260 -19.75 -24.39 -7.75
C THR A 260 -20.71 -23.81 -6.71
N GLU A 261 -21.83 -24.49 -6.48
CA GLU A 261 -22.81 -24.10 -5.44
C GLU A 261 -22.19 -24.20 -4.05
N LYS A 262 -21.43 -25.26 -3.76
CA LYS A 262 -20.68 -25.40 -2.50
C LYS A 262 -19.64 -24.29 -2.33
N LEU A 263 -18.92 -23.91 -3.38
CA LEU A 263 -17.93 -22.84 -3.34
C LEU A 263 -18.58 -21.47 -3.13
N GLN A 264 -19.66 -21.17 -3.86
CA GLN A 264 -20.42 -19.93 -3.66
C GLN A 264 -21.08 -19.87 -2.28
N GLU A 265 -21.64 -20.98 -1.80
CA GLU A 265 -22.18 -21.11 -0.45
C GLU A 265 -21.08 -20.93 0.59
N PHE A 266 -19.88 -21.45 0.35
CA PHE A 266 -18.72 -21.28 1.23
C PHE A 266 -18.20 -19.86 1.26
N VAL A 267 -17.99 -19.22 0.10
CA VAL A 267 -17.60 -17.80 0.03
C VAL A 267 -18.68 -16.93 0.69
N GLY A 268 -19.96 -17.24 0.47
CA GLY A 268 -21.08 -16.61 1.16
C GLY A 268 -21.04 -16.81 2.68
N LYS A 269 -20.76 -18.04 3.14
CA LYS A 269 -20.61 -18.38 4.56
C LYS A 269 -19.42 -17.65 5.17
N LEU A 270 -18.26 -17.59 4.50
CA LEU A 270 -17.08 -16.87 4.98
C LEU A 270 -17.34 -15.36 5.09
N ARG A 271 -18.07 -14.76 4.14
CA ARG A 271 -18.47 -13.33 4.21
C ARG A 271 -19.48 -13.03 5.30
N GLN A 272 -20.40 -13.94 5.59
CA GLN A 272 -21.45 -13.75 6.61
C GLN A 272 -21.00 -14.21 8.01
N ALA A 273 -19.98 -15.05 8.09
CA ALA A 273 -19.46 -15.57 9.34
C ALA A 273 -18.66 -14.48 10.06
N LYS A 274 -19.32 -13.78 10.98
CA LYS A 274 -18.64 -13.13 12.11
C LYS A 274 -18.03 -14.20 13.04
N GLY A 275 -17.01 -14.92 12.57
CA GLY A 275 -16.28 -15.94 13.34
C GLY A 275 -16.99 -17.28 13.57
N LYS A 276 -17.97 -17.66 12.73
CA LYS A 276 -18.74 -18.92 12.87
C LYS A 276 -18.42 -20.02 11.86
N ALA A 277 -17.74 -19.69 10.76
CA ALA A 277 -17.25 -20.65 9.79
C ALA A 277 -15.74 -20.47 9.71
N THR A 278 -15.01 -21.52 10.09
CA THR A 278 -13.55 -21.57 9.97
C THR A 278 -13.18 -22.45 8.80
N ALA A 279 -12.15 -22.08 8.07
CA ALA A 279 -11.61 -22.91 7.00
C ALA A 279 -10.11 -22.72 6.86
N HIS A 280 -9.43 -23.73 6.34
CA HIS A 280 -8.02 -23.64 6.03
C HIS A 280 -7.84 -23.21 4.57
N PHE A 281 -6.96 -22.24 4.38
CA PHE A 281 -6.49 -21.79 3.09
C PHE A 281 -5.00 -22.11 3.01
N ILE A 282 -4.64 -23.01 2.11
CA ILE A 282 -3.27 -23.52 1.99
C ILE A 282 -2.71 -23.06 0.65
N MET A 283 -1.53 -22.47 0.67
CA MET A 283 -0.72 -22.17 -0.51
C MET A 283 0.52 -23.06 -0.45
N ASP A 284 0.76 -23.86 -1.48
CA ASP A 284 1.97 -24.67 -1.59
C ASP A 284 2.74 -24.25 -2.84
N ASP A 285 3.93 -23.70 -2.64
CA ASP A 285 4.79 -23.23 -3.72
C ASP A 285 6.19 -23.86 -3.63
N PRO A 286 6.49 -24.85 -4.49
CA PRO A 286 7.81 -25.46 -4.58
C PRO A 286 8.93 -24.46 -4.91
N ALA A 287 8.62 -23.35 -5.57
CA ALA A 287 9.62 -22.33 -5.91
C ALA A 287 9.84 -21.31 -4.78
N GLY A 288 9.00 -21.33 -3.73
CA GLY A 288 9.06 -20.38 -2.62
C GLY A 288 8.81 -18.92 -3.03
N ASN A 289 8.03 -18.70 -4.08
CA ASN A 289 7.77 -17.42 -4.75
C ASN A 289 6.39 -16.82 -4.41
N SER A 290 5.64 -17.43 -3.51
CA SER A 290 4.33 -16.98 -3.04
C SER A 290 4.39 -16.29 -1.68
N TYR A 291 3.42 -15.40 -1.44
CA TYR A 291 3.28 -14.62 -0.22
C TYR A 291 1.84 -14.58 0.26
N LEU A 292 1.68 -14.59 1.58
CA LEU A 292 0.42 -14.30 2.27
C LEU A 292 0.74 -13.42 3.48
N GLN A 293 0.04 -12.29 3.59
CA GLN A 293 0.32 -11.28 4.59
C GLN A 293 0.09 -11.79 6.02
N ASN A 294 1.12 -11.63 6.85
CA ASN A 294 1.01 -11.66 8.30
C ASN A 294 0.57 -10.27 8.79
N VAL A 295 -0.67 -10.16 9.28
CA VAL A 295 -1.23 -8.90 9.79
C VAL A 295 -0.68 -8.48 11.16
N TYR A 296 -0.02 -9.40 11.87
CA TYR A 296 0.62 -9.17 13.15
C TYR A 296 2.13 -8.90 13.02
N ALA A 297 2.69 -8.90 11.81
CA ALA A 297 4.11 -8.70 11.60
C ALA A 297 4.62 -7.43 12.32
N PRO A 298 5.78 -7.49 13.02
CA PRO A 298 6.77 -8.58 13.01
C PRO A 298 6.45 -9.75 13.97
N GLU A 299 5.35 -9.69 14.71
CA GLU A 299 4.92 -10.74 15.64
C GLU A 299 4.37 -11.95 14.87
N GLU A 300 4.43 -13.13 15.46
CA GLU A 300 3.88 -14.34 14.85
C GLU A 300 2.35 -14.29 14.85
N ASP A 301 1.76 -14.60 13.70
CA ASP A 301 0.31 -14.76 13.58
C ASP A 301 -0.08 -16.16 14.07
N PRO A 302 -0.93 -16.28 15.09
CA PRO A 302 -1.33 -17.57 15.66
C PRO A 302 -2.08 -18.47 14.67
N GLU A 303 -2.67 -17.89 13.61
CA GLU A 303 -3.49 -18.59 12.63
C GLU A 303 -2.79 -18.82 11.28
N LEU A 304 -1.57 -18.28 11.12
CA LEU A 304 -0.77 -18.41 9.91
C LEU A 304 0.49 -19.21 10.19
N LYS A 305 0.59 -20.41 9.62
CA LYS A 305 1.76 -21.28 9.71
C LYS A 305 2.51 -21.29 8.38
N VAL A 306 3.80 -21.01 8.42
CA VAL A 306 4.69 -21.09 7.24
C VAL A 306 5.70 -22.22 7.46
N GLU A 307 5.67 -23.22 6.58
CA GLU A 307 6.56 -24.38 6.61
C GLU A 307 7.45 -24.38 5.39
N ARG A 308 8.76 -24.55 5.60
CA ARG A 308 9.72 -24.73 4.50
C ARG A 308 10.05 -26.21 4.36
N TYR A 309 10.10 -26.71 3.14
CA TYR A 309 10.38 -28.11 2.86
C TYR A 309 11.42 -28.28 1.76
N GLU A 310 12.12 -29.42 1.79
CA GLU A 310 13.02 -29.82 0.72
C GLU A 310 12.19 -30.39 -0.43
N ARG A 311 12.40 -29.83 -1.63
CA ARG A 311 11.65 -30.23 -2.83
C ARG A 311 11.92 -31.69 -3.17
N THR A 312 10.88 -32.36 -3.67
CA THR A 312 11.04 -33.69 -4.26
C THR A 312 11.79 -33.62 -5.58
N PHE A 313 12.30 -34.76 -6.05
CA PHE A 313 12.95 -34.86 -7.36
C PHE A 313 12.03 -34.40 -8.51
N GLU A 314 10.74 -34.77 -8.46
CA GLU A 314 9.73 -34.36 -9.44
C GLU A 314 9.50 -32.85 -9.41
N GLN A 315 9.40 -32.24 -8.23
CA GLN A 315 9.27 -30.79 -8.11
C GLN A 315 10.51 -30.05 -8.66
N ASN A 316 11.71 -30.60 -8.47
CA ASN A 316 12.91 -30.04 -9.08
C ASN A 316 12.92 -30.21 -10.61
N GLU A 317 12.36 -31.30 -11.13
CA GLU A 317 12.25 -31.53 -12.58
C GLU A 317 11.28 -30.52 -13.22
N ASP A 318 10.11 -30.32 -12.60
CA ASP A 318 9.10 -29.36 -13.05
C ASP A 318 9.63 -27.91 -13.03
N LEU A 319 10.56 -27.61 -12.11
CA LEU A 319 11.25 -26.31 -12.03
C LEU A 319 12.50 -26.24 -12.92
N GLY A 320 12.87 -27.32 -13.62
CA GLY A 320 14.06 -27.40 -14.46
C GLY A 320 15.39 -27.32 -13.70
N LEU A 321 15.39 -27.67 -12.42
CA LEU A 321 16.54 -27.57 -11.52
C LEU A 321 17.46 -28.80 -11.57
N ASN A 322 16.94 -29.98 -11.89
CA ASN A 322 17.74 -31.21 -11.88
C ASN A 322 18.88 -31.19 -12.92
N ASP A 323 18.64 -30.57 -14.08
CA ASP A 323 19.65 -30.44 -15.15
C ASP A 323 20.49 -29.16 -15.05
N MET A 324 20.20 -28.30 -14.07
CA MET A 324 20.88 -27.01 -13.92
C MET A 324 22.26 -27.20 -13.31
N LYS A 325 23.30 -27.15 -14.15
CA LYS A 325 24.69 -27.05 -13.67
C LYS A 325 24.93 -25.66 -13.13
N THR A 326 25.15 -25.52 -11.82
CA THR A 326 25.54 -24.26 -11.16
C THR A 326 27.04 -24.17 -10.88
N GLU A 327 27.78 -25.26 -11.12
CA GLU A 327 29.22 -25.36 -10.87
C GLU A 327 30.02 -25.39 -12.18
N GLY A 328 31.26 -24.86 -12.16
CA GLY A 328 32.21 -24.94 -13.28
C GLY A 328 32.15 -23.80 -14.30
N TYR A 329 31.47 -22.69 -14.00
CA TYR A 329 31.48 -21.46 -14.80
C TYR A 329 32.57 -20.46 -14.38
N GLU A 330 33.27 -20.73 -13.28
CA GLU A 330 34.40 -19.92 -12.79
C GLU A 330 35.73 -20.38 -13.40
N SER A 331 35.86 -20.42 -14.74
CA SER A 331 37.14 -20.31 -15.45
C SER A 331 36.99 -20.58 -16.96
N GLU A 332 36.98 -19.50 -17.76
CA GLU A 332 37.87 -19.29 -18.92
C GLU A 332 38.22 -17.80 -19.01
#